data_AF-A0A0K8P7R2-F1
#
_entry.id   AF-A0A0K8P7R2-F1
#
_cell.length_a   1.000
_cell.length_b   1.000
_cell.length_c   1.000
_cell.angle_alpha   90.00
_cell.angle_beta   90.00
_cell.angle_gamma   90.00
#
_symmetry.space_group_name_H-M   'P 1'
#
loop_
_entity.id
_entity.type
_entity.pdbx_description
1 polymer ?
#
loop_
_entity_poly.entity_id
_entity_poly.type
_entity_poly.pdbx_seq_one_letter_code
_entity_poly.pdbx_strand_id
1 'polypeptide(L)'
;MRGRLLSSAFGGTADGHAGPPPSARADPGEECRSAMRSVLETHIIPRLLHVTRPHVDAHARPAGAAPLHADVETYAHRCAAGDHAGCLRLIARLRAAGLQPEQVLVDLVAPAARHLGRLWETDQLDFSAVTLGLVLMHETVHALGYANHEGPQESGAVLRVMLASAPGSQHVLGLSIVSEFFRKAGWQVVLEVSPTSAELCRAAANEWFDLIGLSVALDAQLAELPSLVARLRAASRNPQLPVLLGGPAFIGRDLPAERFGAQGVCVDAREALGVAVGLVGR
;
A
#
# COMPACT_ATOMS: atom_id res chain seq x y z
N MET A 1 37.51 -10.63 73.41
CA MET A 1 38.92 -10.80 72.99
C MET A 1 39.23 -9.66 72.03
N ARG A 2 40.13 -8.73 72.44
CA ARG A 2 40.87 -7.66 71.70
C ARG A 2 40.07 -6.76 70.71
N GLY A 3 39.99 -5.43 70.84
CA GLY A 3 40.54 -4.40 71.75
C GLY A 3 39.78 -3.07 71.49
N ARG A 4 39.38 -2.30 72.53
CA ARG A 4 39.96 -1.00 72.99
C ARG A 4 40.57 -0.14 71.88
N LEU A 5 40.20 1.14 71.74
CA LEU A 5 40.45 2.29 72.63
C LEU A 5 39.28 3.31 72.52
N LEU A 6 38.68 3.85 73.59
CA LEU A 6 39.12 4.96 74.47
C LEU A 6 39.55 6.21 73.65
N SER A 7 39.05 7.43 73.85
CA SER A 7 38.88 8.11 75.13
C SER A 7 38.21 9.50 74.98
N SER A 8 37.45 9.88 76.02
CA SER A 8 37.35 11.21 76.69
C SER A 8 37.20 12.51 75.87
N ALA A 9 36.14 13.30 76.02
CA ALA A 9 35.67 14.09 77.19
C ALA A 9 36.24 15.53 77.25
N PHE A 10 35.50 16.39 77.98
CA PHE A 10 35.58 17.84 78.22
C PHE A 10 34.56 18.63 77.38
N GLY A 11 33.53 19.29 77.93
CA GLY A 11 33.31 19.84 79.27
C GLY A 11 33.51 21.36 79.22
N GLY A 12 32.42 22.14 79.14
CA GLY A 12 32.48 23.60 79.16
C GLY A 12 31.10 24.25 79.06
N THR A 13 30.71 24.96 80.13
CA THR A 13 29.45 25.67 80.35
C THR A 13 29.49 27.14 79.90
N ALA A 14 28.28 27.71 79.74
CA ALA A 14 27.88 29.10 79.96
C ALA A 14 27.61 30.00 78.73
N ASP A 15 26.33 30.38 78.65
CA ASP A 15 25.72 31.69 78.38
C ASP A 15 26.11 32.54 77.17
N GLY A 16 25.06 32.89 76.41
CA GLY A 16 24.82 34.27 76.02
C GLY A 16 25.05 34.59 74.54
N HIS A 17 23.95 34.57 73.76
CA HIS A 17 23.44 35.69 72.96
C HIS A 17 22.56 35.14 71.82
N ALA A 18 21.28 35.48 71.87
CA ALA A 18 20.32 35.26 70.80
C ALA A 18 20.68 36.17 69.62
N GLY A 19 21.38 35.63 68.63
CA GLY A 19 21.47 36.20 67.28
C GLY A 19 20.17 35.92 66.51
N PRO A 20 19.76 36.79 65.58
CA PRO A 20 18.59 36.54 64.72
C PRO A 20 18.79 35.24 63.94
N PRO A 21 17.72 34.49 63.61
CA PRO A 21 17.86 33.23 62.90
C PRO A 21 18.58 33.48 61.56
N PRO A 22 19.52 32.61 61.15
CA PRO A 22 20.13 32.71 59.85
C PRO A 22 19.00 32.65 58.81
N SER A 23 18.98 33.65 57.92
CA SER A 23 18.14 33.63 56.73
C SER A 23 18.33 32.27 56.07
N ALA A 24 17.21 31.54 55.91
CA ALA A 24 17.19 30.29 55.17
C ALA A 24 17.73 30.61 53.77
N ARG A 25 19.01 30.31 53.56
CA ARG A 25 19.60 30.29 52.22
C ARG A 25 18.79 29.25 51.48
N ALA A 26 17.95 29.71 50.56
CA ALA A 26 17.22 28.84 49.66
C ALA A 26 18.24 27.88 49.04
N ASP A 27 17.98 26.58 49.17
CA ASP A 27 18.83 25.57 48.57
C ASP A 27 18.84 25.85 47.05
N PRO A 28 20.01 26.12 46.44
CA PRO A 28 20.09 26.34 44.99
C PRO A 28 19.45 25.19 44.19
N GLY A 29 19.42 23.99 44.77
CA GLY A 29 18.72 22.83 44.23
C GLY A 29 17.19 22.95 44.23
N GLU A 30 16.59 23.59 45.25
CA GLU A 30 15.15 23.87 45.30
C GLU A 30 14.74 24.98 44.35
N GLU A 31 15.52 26.06 44.25
CA GLU A 31 15.27 27.12 43.28
C GLU A 31 15.36 26.60 41.84
N CYS A 32 16.36 25.75 41.55
CA CYS A 32 16.50 25.11 40.25
C CYS A 32 15.35 24.14 39.95
N ARG A 33 14.90 23.33 40.92
CA ARG A 33 13.74 22.43 40.75
C ARG A 33 12.43 23.20 40.57
N SER A 34 12.25 24.32 41.27
CA SER A 34 11.08 25.18 41.16
C SER A 34 11.05 25.90 39.79
N ALA A 35 12.19 26.44 39.36
CA ALA A 35 12.33 27.05 38.03
C ALA A 35 12.10 26.02 36.90
N MET A 36 12.65 24.81 37.04
CA MET A 36 12.48 23.74 36.05
C MET A 36 11.03 23.22 36.01
N ARG A 37 10.36 23.13 37.17
CA ARG A 37 8.92 22.82 37.24
C ARG A 37 8.07 23.90 36.58
N SER A 38 8.37 25.17 36.82
CA SER A 38 7.68 26.30 36.19
C SER A 38 7.84 26.31 34.66
N VAL A 39 9.04 26.02 34.15
CA VAL A 39 9.28 25.89 32.71
C VAL A 39 8.53 24.69 32.13
N LEU A 40 8.52 23.56 32.83
CA LEU A 40 7.76 22.38 32.42
C LEU A 40 6.26 22.68 32.36
N GLU A 41 5.68 23.28 33.39
CA GLU A 41 4.23 23.55 33.50
C GLU A 41 3.77 24.69 32.59
N THR A 42 4.59 25.72 32.37
CA THR A 42 4.18 26.91 31.62
C THR A 42 4.51 26.81 30.12
N HIS A 43 5.57 26.08 29.76
CA HIS A 43 6.06 26.08 28.38
C HIS A 43 6.06 24.70 27.71
N ILE A 44 6.39 23.63 28.44
CA ILE A 44 6.57 22.29 27.84
C ILE A 44 5.26 21.50 27.84
N ILE A 45 4.61 21.35 29.01
CA ILE A 45 3.35 20.61 29.17
C ILE A 45 2.24 21.19 28.27
N PRO A 46 2.02 22.51 28.19
CA PRO A 46 1.02 23.06 27.29
C PRO A 46 1.35 22.79 25.82
N ARG A 47 2.62 22.82 25.42
CA ARG A 47 3.03 22.50 24.03
C ARG A 47 2.86 21.02 23.71
N LEU A 48 3.12 20.12 24.65
CA LEU A 48 2.86 18.68 24.49
C LEU A 48 1.37 18.36 24.46
N LEU A 49 0.56 19.08 25.23
CA LEU A 49 -0.91 19.03 25.15
C LEU A 49 -1.43 19.54 23.79
N HIS A 50 -0.76 20.51 23.16
CA HIS A 50 -1.11 20.97 21.81
C HIS A 50 -0.64 20.01 20.70
N VAL A 51 0.45 19.28 20.89
CA VAL A 51 0.88 18.20 19.96
C VAL A 51 -0.03 16.97 20.07
N THR A 52 -0.72 16.81 21.21
CA THR A 52 -1.67 15.72 21.47
C THR A 52 -3.13 16.19 21.50
N ARG A 53 -3.45 17.27 20.77
CA ARG A 53 -4.83 17.54 20.37
C ARG A 53 -5.07 16.80 19.06
N PRO A 54 -5.84 15.69 19.05
CA PRO A 54 -6.44 15.28 17.79
C PRO A 54 -7.24 16.48 17.30
N HIS A 55 -7.03 16.85 16.05
CA HIS A 55 -7.90 17.80 15.39
C HIS A 55 -9.27 17.13 15.25
N VAL A 56 -10.10 17.26 16.28
CA VAL A 56 -11.51 16.83 16.25
C VAL A 56 -12.25 17.94 15.53
N ASP A 57 -12.28 17.85 14.20
CA ASP A 57 -13.52 17.79 13.43
C ASP A 57 -13.26 17.89 11.93
N ALA A 58 -13.39 16.73 11.26
CA ALA A 58 -13.81 16.61 9.87
C ALA A 58 -14.34 15.18 9.69
N HIS A 59 -15.59 14.96 10.14
CA HIS A 59 -16.36 13.70 10.05
C HIS A 59 -15.58 12.45 10.46
N ALA A 60 -15.82 11.93 11.67
CA ALA A 60 -15.36 10.58 12.05
C ALA A 60 -15.73 9.60 10.92
N ARG A 61 -14.73 9.22 10.12
CA ARG A 61 -14.95 8.41 8.92
C ARG A 61 -15.47 7.05 9.41
N PRO A 62 -16.50 6.49 8.75
CA PRO A 62 -16.85 5.11 9.02
C PRO A 62 -15.61 4.25 8.80
N ALA A 63 -15.33 3.36 9.75
CA ALA A 63 -14.20 2.44 9.64
C ALA A 63 -14.31 1.66 8.32
N GLY A 64 -13.22 1.61 7.54
CA GLY A 64 -13.20 0.97 6.22
C GLY A 64 -13.76 1.80 5.06
N ALA A 65 -14.04 3.09 5.26
CA ALA A 65 -14.45 3.98 4.17
C ALA A 65 -13.36 4.12 3.10
N ALA A 66 -13.75 4.01 1.83
CA ALA A 66 -12.87 4.16 0.66
C ALA A 66 -12.06 5.47 0.70
N PRO A 67 -10.82 5.50 0.17
CA PRO A 67 -10.00 6.70 0.08
C PRO A 67 -10.76 7.87 -0.58
N LEU A 68 -10.57 9.08 -0.05
CA LEU A 68 -11.10 10.28 -0.69
C LEU A 68 -10.27 10.61 -1.93
N HIS A 69 -10.82 11.44 -2.82
CA HIS A 69 -10.07 11.93 -3.99
C HIS A 69 -8.76 12.60 -3.58
N ALA A 70 -8.79 13.42 -2.52
CA ALA A 70 -7.60 14.06 -1.98
C ALA A 70 -6.56 13.06 -1.42
N ASP A 71 -6.99 11.90 -0.90
CA ASP A 71 -6.06 10.86 -0.44
C ASP A 71 -5.31 10.26 -1.66
N VAL A 72 -6.02 10.02 -2.77
CA VAL A 72 -5.46 9.51 -4.03
C VAL A 72 -4.45 10.48 -4.64
N GLU A 73 -4.82 11.75 -4.76
CA GLU A 73 -3.93 12.79 -5.31
C GLU A 73 -2.69 12.97 -4.44
N THR A 74 -2.87 13.03 -3.11
CA THR A 74 -1.76 13.12 -2.15
C THR A 74 -0.81 11.93 -2.30
N TYR A 75 -1.34 10.72 -2.42
CA TYR A 75 -0.52 9.52 -2.61
C TYR A 75 0.24 9.59 -3.95
N ALA A 76 -0.45 9.93 -5.04
CA ALA A 76 0.17 10.07 -6.36
C ALA A 76 1.33 11.07 -6.36
N HIS A 77 1.13 12.27 -5.82
CA HIS A 77 2.17 13.30 -5.75
C HIS A 77 3.35 12.90 -4.87
N ARG A 78 3.12 12.23 -3.73
CA ARG A 78 4.21 11.71 -2.88
C ARG A 78 5.02 10.65 -3.61
N CYS A 79 4.35 9.75 -4.33
CA CYS A 79 5.02 8.77 -5.19
C CYS A 79 5.89 9.47 -6.25
N ALA A 80 5.33 10.43 -6.99
CA ALA A 80 6.06 11.16 -8.02
C ALA A 80 7.25 11.97 -7.48
N ALA A 81 7.16 12.45 -6.23
CA ALA A 81 8.23 13.16 -5.55
C ALA A 81 9.29 12.24 -4.87
N GLY A 82 9.12 10.91 -4.93
CA GLY A 82 10.02 9.99 -4.25
C GLY A 82 9.87 9.96 -2.71
N ASP A 83 8.78 10.51 -2.16
CA ASP A 83 8.52 10.56 -0.71
C ASP A 83 8.00 9.22 -0.19
N HIS A 84 8.89 8.22 -0.17
CA HIS A 84 8.60 6.86 0.30
C HIS A 84 8.02 6.86 1.72
N ALA A 85 8.62 7.64 2.63
CA ALA A 85 8.17 7.72 4.01
C ALA A 85 6.75 8.32 4.13
N GLY A 86 6.42 9.34 3.33
CA GLY A 86 5.09 9.91 3.28
C GLY A 86 4.04 8.96 2.70
N CYS A 87 4.39 8.20 1.66
CA CYS A 87 3.54 7.15 1.11
C CYS A 87 3.17 6.12 2.19
N LEU A 88 4.17 5.61 2.92
CA LEU A 88 3.95 4.64 4.00
C LEU A 88 3.10 5.21 5.13
N ARG A 89 3.35 6.45 5.57
CA ARG A 89 2.54 7.11 6.61
C ARG A 89 1.08 7.26 6.18
N LEU A 90 0.83 7.62 4.92
CA LEU A 90 -0.52 7.75 4.39
C LEU A 90 -1.25 6.40 4.37
N ILE A 91 -0.60 5.36 3.84
CA ILE A 91 -1.16 4.00 3.83
C ILE A 91 -1.42 3.52 5.25
N ALA A 92 -0.46 3.68 6.18
CA ALA A 92 -0.62 3.29 7.57
C ALA A 92 -1.81 4.00 8.25
N ARG A 93 -1.99 5.30 7.99
CA ARG A 93 -3.16 6.07 8.48
C ARG A 93 -4.47 5.52 7.93
N LEU A 94 -4.55 5.25 6.64
CA LEU A 94 -5.75 4.71 6.00
C LEU A 94 -6.08 3.30 6.52
N ARG A 95 -5.06 2.46 6.72
CA ARG A 95 -5.21 1.12 7.32
C ARG A 95 -5.64 1.18 8.78
N ALA A 96 -5.10 2.11 9.57
CA ALA A 96 -5.54 2.33 10.95
C ALA A 96 -7.01 2.80 11.02
N ALA A 97 -7.50 3.45 9.96
CA ALA A 97 -8.92 3.79 9.79
C ALA A 97 -9.78 2.62 9.23
N GLY A 98 -9.23 1.41 9.13
CA GLY A 98 -9.94 0.18 8.75
C GLY A 98 -9.89 -0.18 7.27
N LEU A 99 -9.13 0.54 6.44
CA LEU A 99 -8.98 0.22 5.02
C LEU A 99 -8.23 -1.11 4.84
N GLN A 100 -8.85 -2.07 4.15
CA GLN A 100 -8.25 -3.38 3.93
C GLN A 100 -7.11 -3.32 2.89
N PRO A 101 -6.12 -4.24 2.94
CA PRO A 101 -5.01 -4.27 2.00
C PRO A 101 -5.46 -4.26 0.54
N GLU A 102 -6.51 -5.02 0.19
CA GLU A 102 -7.02 -5.08 -1.18
C GLU A 102 -7.60 -3.74 -1.62
N GLN A 103 -8.29 -3.03 -0.73
CA GLN A 103 -8.83 -1.70 -0.99
C GLN A 103 -7.71 -0.67 -1.19
N VAL A 104 -6.54 -0.83 -0.53
CA VAL A 104 -5.37 0.01 -0.84
C VAL A 104 -4.95 -0.20 -2.31
N LEU A 105 -4.96 -1.42 -2.82
CA LEU A 105 -4.58 -1.71 -4.20
C LEU A 105 -5.57 -1.08 -5.21
N VAL A 106 -6.87 -1.33 -5.05
CA VAL A 106 -7.88 -0.95 -6.06
C VAL A 106 -8.47 0.45 -5.87
N ASP A 107 -8.52 0.95 -4.63
CA ASP A 107 -9.16 2.23 -4.31
C ASP A 107 -8.13 3.36 -4.02
N LEU A 108 -6.83 3.05 -3.83
CA LEU A 108 -5.76 4.05 -3.69
C LEU A 108 -4.72 3.96 -4.82
N VAL A 109 -4.04 2.82 -4.96
CA VAL A 109 -2.90 2.67 -5.89
C VAL A 109 -3.34 2.76 -7.35
N ALA A 110 -4.34 1.99 -7.78
CA ALA A 110 -4.81 2.03 -9.16
C ALA A 110 -5.36 3.42 -9.58
N PRO A 111 -6.18 4.11 -8.77
CA PRO A 111 -6.59 5.49 -9.05
C PRO A 111 -5.42 6.48 -9.09
N ALA A 112 -4.41 6.32 -8.24
CA ALA A 112 -3.23 7.19 -8.21
C ALA A 112 -2.37 7.02 -9.46
N ALA A 113 -2.15 5.78 -9.93
CA ALA A 113 -1.47 5.52 -11.19
C ALA A 113 -2.19 6.18 -12.39
N ARG A 114 -3.53 6.08 -12.42
CA ARG A 114 -4.36 6.77 -13.42
C ARG A 114 -4.23 8.29 -13.30
N HIS A 115 -4.13 8.83 -12.09
CA HIS A 115 -3.92 10.26 -11.88
C HIS A 115 -2.56 10.72 -12.41
N LEU A 116 -1.47 9.98 -12.14
CA LEU A 116 -0.15 10.25 -12.73
C LEU A 116 -0.18 10.21 -14.26
N GLY A 117 -0.89 9.24 -14.85
CA GLY A 117 -1.09 9.18 -16.30
C GLY A 117 -1.73 10.45 -16.87
N ARG A 118 -2.78 10.97 -16.23
CA ARG A 118 -3.41 12.24 -16.65
C ARG A 118 -2.48 13.44 -16.50
N LEU A 119 -1.69 13.49 -15.42
CA LEU A 119 -0.73 14.58 -15.23
C LEU A 119 0.39 14.54 -16.28
N TRP A 120 0.83 13.35 -16.69
CA TRP A 120 1.76 13.17 -17.80
C TRP A 120 1.14 13.64 -19.13
N GLU A 121 -0.07 13.18 -19.46
CA GLU A 121 -0.78 13.54 -20.69
C GLU A 121 -1.05 15.05 -20.82
N THR A 122 -1.09 15.76 -19.70
CA THR A 122 -1.31 17.22 -19.63
C THR A 122 -0.02 18.01 -19.35
N ASP A 123 1.15 17.39 -19.52
CA ASP A 123 2.48 17.99 -19.35
C ASP A 123 2.73 18.60 -17.95
N GLN A 124 2.01 18.13 -16.92
CA GLN A 124 2.17 18.58 -15.54
C GLN A 124 3.25 17.80 -14.77
N LEU A 125 3.55 16.57 -15.21
CA LEU A 125 4.66 15.76 -14.71
C LEU A 125 5.47 15.26 -15.88
N ASP A 126 6.78 15.10 -15.67
CA ASP A 126 7.68 14.51 -16.65
C ASP A 126 7.79 12.98 -16.50
N PHE A 127 8.54 12.38 -17.43
CA PHE A 127 8.72 10.95 -17.51
C PHE A 127 9.39 10.39 -16.25
N SER A 128 10.36 11.12 -15.69
CA SER A 128 11.11 10.70 -14.50
C SER A 128 10.22 10.66 -13.27
N ALA A 129 9.40 11.69 -13.06
CA ALA A 129 8.45 11.76 -11.94
C ALA A 129 7.39 10.65 -12.02
N VAL A 130 6.82 10.41 -13.21
CA VAL A 130 5.83 9.34 -13.41
C VAL A 130 6.46 7.97 -13.21
N THR A 131 7.66 7.74 -13.75
CA THR A 131 8.39 6.47 -13.60
C THR A 131 8.70 6.19 -12.13
N LEU A 132 9.23 7.18 -11.40
CA LEU A 132 9.49 7.06 -9.97
C LEU A 132 8.20 6.78 -9.18
N GLY A 133 7.11 7.46 -9.55
CA GLY A 133 5.82 7.24 -8.94
C GLY A 133 5.31 5.81 -9.12
N LEU A 134 5.43 5.26 -10.33
CA LEU A 134 5.07 3.87 -10.61
C LEU A 134 5.97 2.87 -9.89
N VAL A 135 7.28 3.14 -9.74
CA VAL A 135 8.20 2.30 -8.95
C VAL A 135 7.73 2.20 -7.50
N LEU A 136 7.45 3.32 -6.85
CA LEU A 136 6.96 3.32 -5.46
C LEU A 136 5.58 2.65 -5.31
N MET A 137 4.73 2.75 -6.33
CA MET A 137 3.46 2.03 -6.37
C MET A 137 3.67 0.51 -6.51
N HIS A 138 4.61 0.07 -7.35
CA HIS A 138 4.99 -1.33 -7.46
C HIS A 138 5.53 -1.88 -6.13
N GLU A 139 6.41 -1.15 -5.47
CA GLU A 139 6.89 -1.50 -4.12
C GLU A 139 5.75 -1.66 -3.13
N THR A 140 4.76 -0.75 -3.18
CA THR A 140 3.56 -0.82 -2.34
C THR A 140 2.74 -2.10 -2.62
N VAL A 141 2.51 -2.43 -3.89
CA VAL A 141 1.81 -3.67 -4.28
C VAL A 141 2.54 -4.89 -3.75
N HIS A 142 3.87 -4.96 -3.95
CA HIS A 142 4.69 -6.07 -3.46
C HIS A 142 4.64 -6.19 -1.93
N ALA A 143 4.80 -5.08 -1.19
CA ALA A 143 4.78 -5.09 0.26
C ALA A 143 3.45 -5.58 0.83
N LEU A 144 2.33 -5.22 0.20
CA LEU A 144 1.00 -5.68 0.60
C LEU A 144 0.74 -7.15 0.22
N GLY A 145 1.28 -7.62 -0.91
CA GLY A 145 1.17 -9.01 -1.34
C GLY A 145 1.95 -10.00 -0.47
N TYR A 146 3.14 -9.62 0.00
CA TYR A 146 3.91 -10.47 0.94
C TYR A 146 3.22 -10.67 2.29
N ALA A 147 2.48 -9.67 2.78
CA ALA A 147 1.74 -9.80 4.04
C ALA A 147 0.62 -10.85 3.97
N ASN A 148 0.19 -11.24 2.77
CA ASN A 148 -0.91 -12.17 2.51
C ASN A 148 -0.42 -13.59 2.12
N HIS A 149 0.87 -13.92 2.32
CA HIS A 149 1.45 -15.22 1.91
C HIS A 149 1.04 -16.44 2.75
N GLU A 150 0.05 -16.33 3.64
CA GLU A 150 -0.69 -17.48 4.14
C GLU A 150 -1.59 -18.02 3.00
N GLY A 151 -0.96 -18.64 2.00
CA GLY A 151 -1.66 -19.31 0.91
C GLY A 151 -2.52 -20.47 1.43
N PRO A 152 -3.51 -20.94 0.66
CA PRO A 152 -4.35 -22.05 1.08
C PRO A 152 -3.48 -23.26 1.43
N GLN A 153 -3.56 -23.73 2.68
CA GLN A 153 -2.93 -24.98 3.12
C GLN A 153 -3.79 -26.22 2.75
N GLU A 154 -4.88 -26.01 2.01
CA GLU A 154 -5.81 -27.08 1.67
C GLU A 154 -5.29 -27.90 0.48
N SER A 155 -5.36 -29.23 0.60
CA SER A 155 -5.04 -30.15 -0.50
C SER A 155 -6.18 -30.17 -1.51
N GLY A 156 -5.90 -29.82 -2.77
CA GLY A 156 -6.88 -29.81 -3.87
C GLY A 156 -6.27 -29.42 -5.22
N ALA A 157 -7.07 -29.48 -6.28
CA ALA A 157 -6.66 -28.97 -7.59
C ALA A 157 -6.55 -27.44 -7.54
N VAL A 158 -5.35 -26.90 -7.75
CA VAL A 158 -5.09 -25.45 -7.74
C VAL A 158 -5.44 -24.88 -9.11
N LEU A 159 -6.35 -23.91 -9.14
CA LEU A 159 -6.68 -23.18 -10.36
C LEU A 159 -5.51 -22.29 -10.78
N ARG A 160 -5.24 -22.24 -12.08
CA ARG A 160 -4.08 -21.55 -12.66
C ARG A 160 -4.54 -20.46 -13.62
N VAL A 161 -4.05 -19.25 -13.42
CA VAL A 161 -4.29 -18.12 -14.31
C VAL A 161 -2.99 -17.59 -14.89
N MET A 162 -2.96 -17.35 -16.19
CA MET A 162 -1.93 -16.51 -16.81
C MET A 162 -2.47 -15.08 -16.96
N LEU A 163 -1.79 -14.12 -16.36
CA LEU A 163 -2.10 -12.70 -16.45
C LEU A 163 -1.02 -12.05 -17.31
N ALA A 164 -1.41 -11.52 -18.47
CA ALA A 164 -0.46 -11.04 -19.46
C ALA A 164 -0.80 -9.65 -19.99
N SER A 165 0.24 -8.88 -20.34
CA SER A 165 0.06 -7.67 -21.13
C SER A 165 -0.20 -8.05 -22.59
N ALA A 166 -1.12 -7.35 -23.24
CA ALA A 166 -1.26 -7.46 -24.69
C ALA A 166 0.09 -7.10 -25.36
N PRO A 167 0.53 -7.85 -26.40
CA PRO A 167 1.81 -7.62 -27.06
C PRO A 167 2.01 -6.16 -27.50
N GLY A 168 3.22 -5.64 -27.29
CA GLY A 168 3.52 -4.22 -27.53
C GLY A 168 3.18 -3.27 -26.38
N SER A 169 2.77 -3.77 -25.20
CA SER A 169 2.58 -2.97 -23.98
C SER A 169 3.41 -3.49 -22.81
N GLN A 170 3.94 -2.56 -22.01
CA GLN A 170 4.67 -2.83 -20.77
C GLN A 170 3.86 -2.45 -19.51
N HIS A 171 2.54 -2.26 -19.63
CA HIS A 171 1.69 -1.84 -18.50
C HIS A 171 1.41 -3.00 -17.52
N VAL A 172 2.32 -3.19 -16.55
CA VAL A 172 2.32 -4.33 -15.62
C VAL A 172 1.77 -4.04 -14.22
N LEU A 173 1.60 -2.77 -13.84
CA LEU A 173 1.09 -2.41 -12.50
C LEU A 173 -0.31 -2.98 -12.26
N GLY A 174 -1.22 -2.83 -13.24
CA GLY A 174 -2.57 -3.39 -13.14
C GLY A 174 -2.58 -4.92 -13.01
N LEU A 175 -1.72 -5.61 -13.78
CA LEU A 175 -1.56 -7.07 -13.68
C LEU A 175 -1.01 -7.49 -12.31
N SER A 176 -0.09 -6.71 -11.74
CA SER A 176 0.46 -6.95 -10.41
C SER A 176 -0.64 -6.85 -9.35
N ILE A 177 -1.51 -5.84 -9.44
CA ILE A 177 -2.67 -5.70 -8.57
C ILE A 177 -3.62 -6.89 -8.72
N VAL A 178 -4.03 -7.22 -9.95
CA VAL A 178 -4.95 -8.35 -10.21
C VAL A 178 -4.35 -9.67 -9.71
N SER A 179 -3.04 -9.86 -9.84
CA SER A 179 -2.35 -11.05 -9.33
C SER A 179 -2.57 -11.27 -7.84
N GLU A 180 -2.56 -10.21 -7.03
CA GLU A 180 -2.77 -10.32 -5.59
C GLU A 180 -4.18 -10.80 -5.24
N PHE A 181 -5.19 -10.40 -6.02
CA PHE A 181 -6.57 -10.88 -5.83
C PHE A 181 -6.69 -12.38 -6.14
N PHE A 182 -6.09 -12.82 -7.25
CA PHE A 182 -6.11 -14.24 -7.63
C PHE A 182 -5.31 -15.10 -6.64
N ARG A 183 -4.12 -14.66 -6.23
CA ARG A 183 -3.31 -15.35 -5.21
C ARG A 183 -4.05 -15.48 -3.89
N LYS A 184 -4.70 -14.40 -3.43
CA LYS A 184 -5.51 -14.42 -2.21
C LYS A 184 -6.71 -15.38 -2.30
N ALA A 185 -7.27 -15.56 -3.49
CA ALA A 185 -8.31 -16.55 -3.76
C ALA A 185 -7.78 -17.97 -3.98
N GLY A 186 -6.48 -18.22 -3.76
CA GLY A 186 -5.88 -19.54 -3.87
C GLY A 186 -5.49 -19.98 -5.27
N TRP A 187 -5.50 -19.06 -6.24
CA TRP A 187 -5.05 -19.38 -7.60
C TRP A 187 -3.53 -19.30 -7.70
N GLN A 188 -2.95 -20.19 -8.49
CA GLN A 188 -1.59 -20.04 -8.96
C GLN A 188 -1.56 -19.04 -10.12
N VAL A 189 -0.81 -17.96 -9.95
CA VAL A 189 -0.74 -16.87 -10.92
C VAL A 189 0.61 -16.89 -11.64
N VAL A 190 0.57 -16.93 -12.97
CA VAL A 190 1.72 -16.68 -13.84
C VAL A 190 1.56 -15.30 -14.45
N LEU A 191 2.52 -14.40 -14.17
CA LEU A 191 2.61 -13.10 -14.84
C LEU A 191 3.47 -13.26 -16.10
N GLU A 192 2.91 -12.91 -17.25
CA GLU A 192 3.58 -13.06 -18.54
C GLU A 192 3.71 -11.70 -19.24
N VAL A 193 4.95 -11.34 -19.59
CA VAL A 193 5.27 -10.08 -20.29
C VAL A 193 6.01 -10.45 -21.57
N SER A 194 5.24 -10.96 -22.53
CA SER A 194 5.75 -11.35 -23.85
C SER A 194 5.66 -10.16 -24.82
N PRO A 195 6.78 -9.75 -25.45
CA PRO A 195 6.75 -8.62 -26.38
C PRO A 195 5.99 -8.93 -27.67
N THR A 196 5.89 -10.21 -28.05
CA THR A 196 5.17 -10.64 -29.26
C THR A 196 4.02 -11.60 -28.97
N SER A 197 3.04 -11.63 -29.88
CA SER A 197 1.94 -12.61 -29.83
C SER A 197 2.44 -14.07 -29.92
N ALA A 198 3.53 -14.32 -30.67
CA ALA A 198 4.09 -15.65 -30.81
C ALA A 198 4.67 -16.18 -29.49
N GLU A 199 5.38 -15.34 -28.75
CA GLU A 199 5.93 -15.70 -27.44
C GLU A 199 4.83 -15.89 -26.41
N LEU A 200 3.81 -15.04 -26.42
CA LEU A 200 2.65 -15.19 -25.53
C LEU A 200 1.90 -16.50 -25.79
N CYS A 201 1.73 -16.89 -27.06
CA CYS A 201 1.15 -18.20 -27.41
C CYS A 201 2.03 -19.36 -26.97
N ARG A 202 3.37 -19.22 -27.05
CA ARG A 202 4.30 -20.23 -26.55
C ARG A 202 4.18 -20.40 -25.04
N ALA A 203 4.06 -19.30 -24.29
CA ALA A 203 3.81 -19.36 -22.85
C ALA A 203 2.50 -20.09 -22.53
N ALA A 204 1.41 -19.78 -23.25
CA ALA A 204 0.12 -20.47 -23.12
C ALA A 204 0.17 -21.97 -23.46
N ALA A 205 1.09 -22.40 -24.32
CA ALA A 205 1.28 -23.80 -24.71
C ALA A 205 2.16 -24.61 -23.75
N ASN A 206 2.98 -23.93 -22.93
CA ASN A 206 3.95 -24.58 -22.05
C ASN A 206 3.29 -25.26 -20.84
N GLU A 207 2.19 -24.70 -20.34
CA GLU A 207 1.54 -25.13 -19.10
C GLU A 207 0.02 -25.15 -19.26
N TRP A 208 -0.67 -25.78 -18.31
CA TRP A 208 -2.13 -25.70 -18.24
C TRP A 208 -2.54 -24.39 -17.56
N PHE A 209 -3.53 -23.72 -18.13
CA PHE A 209 -4.18 -22.55 -17.54
C PHE A 209 -5.69 -22.71 -17.61
N ASP A 210 -6.33 -22.48 -16.47
CA ASP A 210 -7.79 -22.47 -16.36
C ASP A 210 -8.37 -21.16 -16.86
N LEU A 211 -7.56 -20.09 -16.92
CA LEU A 211 -7.94 -18.78 -17.44
C LEU A 211 -6.73 -18.00 -17.95
N ILE A 212 -6.92 -17.19 -18.99
CA ILE A 212 -5.98 -16.12 -19.37
C ILE A 212 -6.65 -14.77 -19.17
N GLY A 213 -5.99 -13.86 -18.44
CA GLY A 213 -6.35 -12.44 -18.39
C GLY A 213 -5.40 -11.61 -19.25
N LEU A 214 -5.93 -10.80 -20.17
CA LEU A 214 -5.15 -9.88 -21.00
C LEU A 214 -5.42 -8.43 -20.59
N SER A 215 -4.36 -7.74 -20.17
CA SER A 215 -4.36 -6.29 -19.95
C SER A 215 -4.04 -5.57 -21.26
N VAL A 216 -4.98 -4.78 -21.75
CA VAL A 216 -4.91 -4.02 -23.00
C VAL A 216 -4.81 -2.54 -22.66
N ALA A 217 -3.73 -1.94 -23.11
CA ALA A 217 -3.35 -0.58 -22.75
C ALA A 217 -3.54 0.42 -23.88
N LEU A 218 -3.34 -0.02 -25.12
CA LEU A 218 -3.25 0.84 -26.28
C LEU A 218 -4.42 0.57 -27.23
N ASP A 219 -5.02 1.63 -27.77
CA ASP A 219 -6.12 1.53 -28.72
C ASP A 219 -5.73 0.74 -29.97
N ALA A 220 -4.49 0.89 -30.43
CA ALA A 220 -3.96 0.15 -31.57
C ALA A 220 -3.98 -1.38 -31.36
N GLN A 221 -3.97 -1.86 -30.11
CA GLN A 221 -4.04 -3.29 -29.82
C GLN A 221 -5.43 -3.88 -30.03
N LEU A 222 -6.50 -3.06 -29.93
CA LEU A 222 -7.89 -3.54 -29.98
C LEU A 222 -8.24 -4.23 -31.31
N ALA A 223 -7.64 -3.77 -32.42
CA ALA A 223 -7.87 -4.35 -33.75
C ALA A 223 -7.33 -5.79 -33.87
N GLU A 224 -6.22 -6.09 -33.20
CA GLU A 224 -5.54 -7.40 -33.27
C GLU A 224 -6.04 -8.39 -32.21
N LEU A 225 -6.79 -7.93 -31.21
CA LEU A 225 -7.29 -8.76 -30.12
C LEU A 225 -8.06 -10.01 -30.58
N PRO A 226 -9.01 -9.95 -31.55
CA PRO A 226 -9.76 -11.15 -31.96
C PRO A 226 -8.82 -12.25 -32.49
N SER A 227 -7.82 -11.86 -33.28
CA SER A 227 -6.80 -12.78 -33.81
C SER A 227 -5.93 -13.34 -32.69
N LEU A 228 -5.49 -12.50 -31.75
CA LEU A 228 -4.70 -12.91 -30.60
C LEU A 228 -5.44 -13.93 -29.73
N VAL A 229 -6.71 -13.67 -29.41
CA VAL A 229 -7.54 -14.54 -28.57
C VAL A 229 -7.76 -15.90 -29.26
N ALA A 230 -8.04 -15.91 -30.56
CA ALA A 230 -8.17 -17.15 -31.32
C ALA A 230 -6.88 -17.98 -31.29
N ARG A 231 -5.72 -17.33 -31.46
CA ARG A 231 -4.40 -18.01 -31.40
C ARG A 231 -4.07 -18.55 -30.01
N LEU A 232 -4.41 -17.80 -28.96
CA LEU A 232 -4.23 -18.24 -27.58
C LEU A 232 -5.05 -19.50 -27.29
N ARG A 233 -6.32 -19.55 -27.71
CA ARG A 233 -7.15 -20.75 -27.58
C ARG A 233 -6.58 -21.93 -28.34
N ALA A 234 -6.11 -21.71 -29.57
CA ALA A 234 -5.52 -22.77 -30.40
C ALA A 234 -4.19 -23.31 -29.83
N ALA A 235 -3.40 -22.47 -29.16
CA ALA A 235 -2.14 -22.86 -28.54
C ALA A 235 -2.31 -23.45 -27.13
N SER A 236 -3.40 -23.13 -26.44
CA SER A 236 -3.65 -23.55 -25.07
C SER A 236 -3.79 -25.06 -24.95
N ARG A 237 -3.32 -25.60 -23.82
CA ARG A 237 -3.62 -26.98 -23.41
C ARG A 237 -5.06 -27.17 -22.95
N ASN A 238 -5.75 -26.09 -22.60
CA ASN A 238 -7.15 -26.10 -22.20
C ASN A 238 -8.04 -25.84 -23.44
N PRO A 239 -8.77 -26.84 -23.95
CA PRO A 239 -9.60 -26.69 -25.16
C PRO A 239 -10.79 -25.74 -24.95
N GLN A 240 -11.15 -25.45 -23.70
CA GLN A 240 -12.24 -24.54 -23.33
C GLN A 240 -11.71 -23.24 -22.70
N LEU A 241 -10.44 -22.90 -22.92
CA LEU A 241 -9.76 -21.79 -22.26
C LEU A 241 -10.61 -20.50 -22.24
N PRO A 242 -11.09 -20.02 -21.08
CA PRO A 242 -11.68 -18.71 -20.96
C PRO A 242 -10.60 -17.62 -21.02
N VAL A 243 -10.94 -16.52 -21.70
CA VAL A 243 -10.11 -15.32 -21.81
C VAL A 243 -10.89 -14.13 -21.28
N LEU A 244 -10.31 -13.42 -20.32
CA LEU A 244 -10.80 -12.13 -19.84
C LEU A 244 -9.93 -11.01 -20.38
N LEU A 245 -10.57 -9.90 -20.73
CA LEU A 245 -9.91 -8.69 -21.17
C LEU A 245 -10.03 -7.64 -20.07
N GLY A 246 -9.08 -6.71 -20.03
CA GLY A 246 -9.15 -5.58 -19.13
C GLY A 246 -8.09 -4.55 -19.48
N GLY A 247 -7.90 -3.58 -18.59
CA GLY A 247 -6.89 -2.55 -18.75
C GLY A 247 -7.42 -1.23 -19.32
N PRO A 248 -6.55 -0.22 -19.43
CA PRO A 248 -6.93 1.16 -19.73
C PRO A 248 -7.73 1.36 -21.02
N ALA A 249 -7.51 0.54 -22.05
CA ALA A 249 -8.17 0.69 -23.35
C ALA A 249 -9.70 0.50 -23.30
N PHE A 250 -10.21 -0.11 -22.22
CA PHE A 250 -11.64 -0.37 -21.99
C PHE A 250 -12.31 0.64 -21.03
N ILE A 251 -11.54 1.49 -20.35
CA ILE A 251 -12.10 2.40 -19.34
C ILE A 251 -13.00 3.44 -20.02
N GLY A 252 -14.25 3.55 -19.54
CA GLY A 252 -15.22 4.53 -20.04
C GLY A 252 -15.75 4.24 -21.45
N ARG A 253 -15.56 3.02 -21.95
CA ARG A 253 -15.98 2.61 -23.30
C ARG A 253 -16.87 1.38 -23.24
N ASP A 254 -17.92 1.37 -24.04
CA ASP A 254 -18.78 0.21 -24.23
C ASP A 254 -18.23 -0.68 -25.35
N LEU A 255 -17.33 -1.59 -24.98
CA LEU A 255 -16.68 -2.52 -25.89
C LEU A 255 -16.98 -3.96 -25.43
N PRO A 256 -17.98 -4.63 -26.02
CA PRO A 256 -18.41 -5.96 -25.58
C PRO A 256 -17.33 -7.01 -25.82
N ALA A 257 -17.18 -7.96 -24.89
CA ALA A 257 -16.12 -8.97 -24.91
C ALA A 257 -16.23 -9.91 -26.13
N GLU A 258 -17.46 -10.16 -26.59
CA GLU A 258 -17.79 -11.02 -27.73
C GLU A 258 -17.15 -10.52 -29.03
N ARG A 259 -17.01 -9.19 -29.16
CA ARG A 259 -16.32 -8.56 -30.30
C ARG A 259 -14.88 -9.05 -30.46
N PHE A 260 -14.27 -9.50 -29.36
CA PHE A 260 -12.88 -9.94 -29.30
C PHE A 260 -12.74 -11.45 -29.07
N GLY A 261 -13.84 -12.21 -29.03
CA GLY A 261 -13.81 -13.65 -28.74
C GLY A 261 -13.48 -13.99 -27.28
N ALA A 262 -13.66 -13.04 -26.37
CA ALA A 262 -13.42 -13.17 -24.94
C ALA A 262 -14.72 -13.43 -24.15
N GLN A 263 -14.60 -13.84 -22.89
CA GLN A 263 -15.74 -14.14 -22.00
C GLN A 263 -16.17 -12.95 -21.15
N GLY A 264 -15.32 -11.94 -21.02
CA GLY A 264 -15.62 -10.75 -20.22
C GLY A 264 -14.58 -9.66 -20.41
N VAL A 265 -14.99 -8.43 -20.16
CA VAL A 265 -14.13 -7.26 -20.05
C VAL A 265 -14.29 -6.75 -18.62
N CYS A 266 -13.19 -6.67 -17.87
CA CYS A 266 -13.18 -6.27 -16.47
C CYS A 266 -12.21 -5.11 -16.28
N VAL A 267 -12.67 -4.03 -15.64
CA VAL A 267 -11.85 -2.84 -15.36
C VAL A 267 -11.50 -2.67 -13.88
N ASP A 268 -11.97 -3.61 -13.05
CA ASP A 268 -11.64 -3.74 -11.63
C ASP A 268 -11.18 -5.17 -11.29
N ALA A 269 -10.22 -5.31 -10.36
CA ALA A 269 -9.66 -6.60 -10.00
C ALA A 269 -10.67 -7.53 -9.28
N ARG A 270 -11.60 -6.96 -8.49
CA ARG A 270 -12.66 -7.72 -7.81
C ARG A 270 -13.63 -8.31 -8.82
N GLU A 271 -14.01 -7.50 -9.80
CA GLU A 271 -14.86 -7.93 -10.92
C GLU A 271 -14.19 -9.07 -11.70
N ALA A 272 -12.93 -8.90 -12.09
CA ALA A 272 -12.18 -9.91 -12.82
C ALA A 272 -12.13 -11.26 -12.10
N LEU A 273 -11.90 -11.25 -10.78
CA LEU A 273 -11.91 -12.46 -9.96
C LEU A 273 -13.31 -13.09 -9.88
N GLY A 274 -14.36 -12.28 -9.67
CA GLY A 274 -15.73 -12.77 -9.62
C GLY A 274 -16.17 -13.45 -10.92
N VAL A 275 -15.86 -12.83 -12.06
CA VAL A 275 -16.13 -13.39 -13.38
C VAL A 275 -15.31 -14.68 -13.60
N ALA A 276 -14.03 -14.69 -13.25
CA ALA A 276 -13.17 -15.86 -13.40
C ALA A 276 -13.68 -17.08 -12.64
N VAL A 277 -14.09 -16.90 -11.38
CA VAL A 277 -14.67 -17.98 -10.56
C VAL A 277 -15.96 -18.52 -11.19
N GLY A 278 -16.81 -17.64 -11.72
CA GLY A 278 -18.06 -18.06 -12.39
C GLY A 278 -17.87 -18.81 -13.72
N LEU A 279 -16.72 -18.62 -14.37
CA LEU A 279 -16.36 -19.31 -15.63
C LEU A 279 -15.72 -20.67 -15.41
N VAL A 280 -14.85 -20.79 -14.40
CA VAL A 280 -14.03 -21.99 -14.16
C VAL A 280 -14.67 -22.93 -13.14
N GLY A 281 -15.55 -22.44 -12.27
CA GLY A 281 -16.26 -23.25 -11.27
C GLY A 281 -17.45 -24.06 -11.80
N ARG A 282 -17.52 -24.36 -13.10
CA ARG A 282 -18.59 -25.13 -13.74
C ARG A 282 -18.13 -26.52 -14.18
#